data_AF-A0A0D8XD29-F1
#
_entry.id   AF-A0A0D8XD29-F1
#
_cell.length_a   1.000
_cell.length_b   1.000
_cell.length_c   1.000
_cell.angle_alpha   90.00
_cell.angle_beta   90.00
_cell.angle_gamma   90.00
#
_symmetry.space_group_name_H-M   'P 1'
#
loop_
_entity.id
_entity.type
_entity.pdbx_description
1 polymer ?
#
loop_
_entity_poly.entity_id
_entity_poly.type
_entity_poly.pdbx_seq_one_letter_code
_entity_poly.pdbx_strand_id
1 'polypeptide(L)'
;MASTTTNPSTLLPLELVDKCIGSRIWVIMKGEKEIVGTLMGFDDYVNMVLEDVVEYEQTADGKRVTKLDTILLNGNHITMLVPGGEGPEV
;
A
#
# COMPACT_ATOMS: atom_id res chain seq x y z
N MET A 1 -34.23 -15.63 -10.03
CA MET A 1 -32.82 -15.27 -9.78
C MET A 1 -32.57 -13.94 -10.46
N ALA A 2 -32.42 -12.85 -9.72
CA ALA A 2 -32.18 -11.53 -10.30
C ALA A 2 -30.69 -11.41 -10.64
N SER A 3 -30.38 -11.29 -11.93
CA SER A 3 -29.05 -10.91 -12.40
C SER A 3 -28.79 -9.46 -12.03
N THR A 4 -27.98 -9.24 -11.01
CA THR A 4 -27.48 -7.90 -10.66
C THR A 4 -26.49 -7.49 -11.75
N THR A 5 -26.92 -6.65 -12.68
CA THR A 5 -26.02 -5.90 -13.56
C THR A 5 -25.17 -4.97 -12.69
N THR A 6 -23.93 -5.35 -12.43
CA THR A 6 -22.92 -4.50 -11.81
C THR A 6 -22.66 -3.32 -12.75
N ASN A 7 -22.85 -2.10 -12.25
CA ASN A 7 -22.49 -0.90 -12.98
C ASN A 7 -20.96 -0.89 -13.13
N PRO A 8 -20.38 -0.84 -14.33
CA PRO A 8 -18.92 -0.85 -14.50
C PRO A 8 -18.21 0.34 -13.83
N SER A 9 -18.95 1.34 -13.33
CA SER A 9 -18.43 2.48 -12.58
C SER A 9 -18.26 2.24 -11.07
N THR A 10 -18.65 1.10 -10.52
CA THR A 10 -18.47 0.79 -9.09
C THR A 10 -17.28 -0.15 -8.89
N LEU A 11 -16.11 0.41 -8.58
CA LEU A 11 -14.93 -0.35 -8.22
C LEU A 11 -14.91 -0.58 -6.70
N LEU A 12 -14.82 -1.84 -6.26
CA LEU A 12 -14.69 -2.15 -4.85
C LEU A 12 -13.27 -1.82 -4.36
N PRO A 13 -13.08 -1.33 -3.12
CA PRO A 13 -11.75 -0.99 -2.61
C PRO A 13 -10.76 -2.16 -2.68
N LEU A 14 -11.16 -3.36 -2.30
CA LEU A 14 -10.29 -4.54 -2.38
C LEU A 14 -10.04 -4.98 -3.83
N GLU A 15 -10.98 -4.75 -4.74
CA GLU A 15 -10.76 -4.99 -6.18
C GLU A 15 -9.74 -4.00 -6.75
N LEU A 16 -9.70 -2.75 -6.27
CA LEU A 16 -8.65 -1.82 -6.62
C LEU A 16 -7.28 -2.29 -6.13
N VAL A 17 -7.19 -2.77 -4.88
CA VAL A 17 -5.93 -3.27 -4.30
C VAL A 17 -5.45 -4.53 -5.05
N ASP A 18 -6.35 -5.44 -5.40
CA ASP A 18 -6.05 -6.63 -6.22
C ASP A 18 -5.46 -6.26 -7.58
N LYS A 19 -6.03 -5.24 -8.24
CA LYS A 19 -5.48 -4.70 -9.49
C LYS A 19 -4.10 -4.06 -9.35
N CYS A 20 -3.66 -3.76 -8.13
CA CYS A 20 -2.34 -3.20 -7.86
C CYS A 20 -1.25 -4.27 -7.62
N ILE A 21 -1.59 -5.55 -7.58
CA ILE A 21 -0.61 -6.63 -7.43
C ILE A 21 0.37 -6.58 -8.62
N GLY A 22 1.67 -6.68 -8.33
CA GLY A 22 2.78 -6.51 -9.27
C GLY A 22 3.11 -5.05 -9.60
N SER A 23 2.36 -4.08 -9.06
CA SER A 23 2.60 -2.65 -9.28
C SER A 23 3.22 -1.98 -8.06
N ARG A 24 3.89 -0.85 -8.30
CA ARG A 24 4.38 0.04 -7.24
C ARG A 24 3.19 0.62 -6.47
N ILE A 25 3.27 0.63 -5.15
CA ILE A 25 2.27 1.22 -4.26
C ILE A 25 2.96 2.04 -3.18
N TRP A 26 2.34 3.15 -2.82
CA TRP A 26 2.72 3.95 -1.66
C TRP A 26 1.68 3.74 -0.55
N VAL A 27 2.15 3.22 0.57
CA VAL A 27 1.38 2.90 1.77
C VAL A 27 1.67 3.93 2.84
N ILE A 28 0.64 4.63 3.29
CA ILE A 28 0.73 5.61 4.37
C ILE A 28 0.24 4.92 5.64
N MET A 29 1.12 4.81 6.63
CA MET A 29 0.77 4.22 7.91
C MET A 29 0.24 5.27 8.89
N LYS A 30 -0.38 4.80 9.96
CA LYS A 30 -0.70 5.64 11.11
C LYS A 30 0.59 6.14 11.75
N GLY A 31 0.73 7.46 11.87
CA GLY A 31 1.90 8.11 12.45
C GLY A 31 2.77 8.74 11.36
N GLU A 32 4.08 8.74 11.59
CA GLU A 32 5.08 9.42 10.74
C GLU A 32 5.85 8.43 9.85
N LYS A 33 5.17 7.37 9.38
CA LYS A 33 5.78 6.30 8.59
C LYS A 33 5.05 6.05 7.28
N GLU A 34 5.81 5.99 6.21
CA GLU A 34 5.34 5.75 4.86
C GLU A 34 6.24 4.75 4.16
N ILE A 35 5.64 3.94 3.28
CA ILE A 35 6.33 2.81 2.67
C ILE A 35 6.01 2.80 1.18
N VAL A 36 7.03 2.68 0.34
CA VAL A 36 6.86 2.53 -1.10
C VAL A 36 7.49 1.21 -1.51
N GLY A 37 6.74 0.35 -2.19
CA GLY A 37 7.21 -0.97 -2.61
C GLY A 37 6.36 -1.53 -3.75
N THR A 38 6.75 -2.69 -4.27
CA THR A 38 5.95 -3.45 -5.23
C THR A 38 5.01 -4.37 -4.45
N LEU A 39 3.70 -4.28 -4.68
CA LEU A 39 2.72 -5.13 -4.00
C LEU A 39 2.76 -6.55 -4.55
N MET A 40 3.13 -7.53 -3.73
CA MET A 40 3.17 -8.94 -4.13
C MET A 40 1.88 -9.68 -3.79
N GLY A 41 1.16 -9.21 -2.78
CA GLY A 41 -0.13 -9.77 -2.37
C GLY A 41 -0.61 -9.19 -1.05
N PHE A 42 -1.86 -9.47 -0.71
CA PHE A 42 -2.48 -9.06 0.55
C PHE A 42 -3.50 -10.12 1.02
N ASP A 43 -3.92 -10.04 2.28
CA ASP A 43 -4.97 -10.89 2.84
C ASP A 43 -6.26 -10.11 3.16
N ASP A 44 -7.28 -10.78 3.70
CA ASP A 44 -8.56 -10.14 4.05
C ASP A 44 -8.43 -9.03 5.11
N TYR A 45 -7.34 -9.02 5.89
CA TYR A 45 -7.02 -7.98 6.87
C TYR A 45 -6.13 -6.87 6.30
N VAL A 46 -5.82 -6.94 5.00
CA VAL A 46 -4.92 -6.03 4.30
C VAL A 46 -3.51 -6.03 4.90
N ASN A 47 -3.07 -7.17 5.47
CA ASN A 47 -1.64 -7.39 5.63
C ASN A 47 -1.02 -7.55 4.25
N MET A 48 0.09 -6.87 3.99
CA MET A 48 0.66 -6.78 2.63
C MET A 48 2.06 -7.35 2.57
N VAL A 49 2.35 -8.12 1.52
CA VAL A 49 3.72 -8.49 1.17
C VAL A 49 4.23 -7.49 0.14
N LEU A 50 5.32 -6.80 0.45
CA LEU A 50 5.94 -5.81 -0.43
C LEU A 50 7.39 -6.19 -0.73
N GLU A 51 7.81 -5.94 -1.98
CA GLU A 51 9.20 -6.09 -2.44
C GLU A 51 9.80 -4.73 -2.86
N ASP A 52 11.15 -4.66 -2.93
CA ASP A 52 11.92 -3.47 -3.29
C ASP A 52 11.51 -2.22 -2.49
N VAL A 53 11.43 -2.40 -1.18
CA VAL A 53 10.79 -1.46 -0.28
C VAL A 53 11.71 -0.31 0.08
N VAL A 54 11.13 0.90 0.05
CA VAL A 54 11.71 2.12 0.62
C VAL A 54 10.77 2.61 1.71
N GLU A 55 11.26 2.64 2.93
CA GLU A 55 10.57 3.16 4.11
C GLU A 55 11.05 4.58 4.39
N TYR A 56 10.09 5.48 4.59
CA TYR A 56 10.28 6.86 5.01
C TYR A 56 9.71 7.02 6.42
N GLU A 57 10.54 7.46 7.35
CA GLU A 57 10.14 7.76 8.72
C GLU A 57 10.51 9.20 9.03
N GLN A 58 9.55 10.00 9.48
CA GLN A 58 9.83 11.33 10.00
C GLN A 58 10.25 11.19 11.48
N THR A 59 11.42 11.72 11.79
CA THR A 59 12.04 11.66 13.11
C THR A 59 12.36 13.08 13.57
N ALA A 60 12.60 13.26 14.87
CA ALA A 60 12.99 14.57 15.42
C ALA A 60 14.27 15.15 14.76
N ASP A 61 15.14 14.29 14.25
CA ASP A 61 16.40 14.64 13.60
C ASP A 61 16.28 14.76 12.06
N GLY A 62 15.07 14.57 11.51
CA GLY A 62 14.77 14.67 10.08
C GLY A 62 14.17 13.40 9.47
N LYS A 63 14.18 13.31 8.14
CA LYS A 63 13.61 12.18 7.38
C LYS A 63 14.63 11.03 7.33
N ARG A 64 14.28 9.89 7.91
CA ARG A 64 15.05 8.64 7.81
C ARG A 64 14.53 7.83 6.63
N VAL A 65 15.44 7.35 5.78
CA VAL A 65 15.11 6.50 4.64
C VAL A 65 15.79 5.14 4.80
N THR A 66 15.03 4.06 4.75
CA THR A 66 15.53 2.68 4.88
C THR A 66 15.10 1.87 3.67
N LYS A 67 16.01 1.08 3.10
CA LYS A 67 15.69 0.12 2.02
C LYS A 67 15.64 -1.29 2.57
N LEU A 68 14.63 -2.05 2.16
CA LEU A 68 14.39 -3.43 2.60
C LEU A 68 14.00 -4.26 1.38
N ASP A 69 14.48 -5.50 1.30
CA ASP A 69 14.24 -6.36 0.13
C ASP A 69 12.78 -6.82 0.07
N THR A 70 12.30 -7.48 1.13
CA THR A 70 10.92 -7.96 1.24
C THR A 70 10.43 -7.76 2.66
N ILE A 71 9.18 -7.30 2.82
CA ILE A 71 8.55 -7.15 4.12
C ILE A 71 7.13 -7.73 4.13
N LEU A 72 6.69 -8.15 5.32
CA LEU A 72 5.28 -8.31 5.63
C LEU A 72 4.82 -7.11 6.46
N LEU A 73 3.91 -6.32 5.89
CA LEU A 73 3.35 -5.14 6.51
C LEU A 73 2.04 -5.47 7.23
N ASN A 74 1.90 -4.99 8.47
CA ASN A 74 0.70 -5.21 9.27
C ASN A 74 -0.43 -4.24 8.86
N GLY A 75 -1.57 -4.80 8.45
CA GLY A 75 -2.73 -4.07 7.95
C GLY A 75 -3.41 -3.16 8.97
N ASN A 76 -3.29 -3.45 10.28
CA ASN A 76 -3.93 -2.65 11.34
C ASN A 76 -3.43 -1.21 11.40
N HIS A 77 -2.22 -0.96 10.91
CA HIS A 77 -1.60 0.36 10.94
C HIS A 77 -1.67 1.08 9.58
N ILE A 78 -2.26 0.47 8.54
CA ILE A 78 -2.41 1.11 7.24
C ILE A 78 -3.54 2.14 7.31
N THR A 79 -3.27 3.36 6.85
CA THR A 79 -4.25 4.45 6.78
C THR A 79 -4.69 4.71 5.34
N MET A 80 -3.75 4.69 4.39
CA MET A 80 -4.05 4.95 2.97
C MET A 80 -3.15 4.12 2.06
N LEU A 81 -3.69 3.77 0.89
CA LEU A 81 -3.02 3.06 -0.18
C LEU A 81 -3.10 3.91 -1.45
N VAL A 82 -1.95 4.22 -2.05
CA VAL A 82 -1.84 5.05 -3.25
C VAL A 82 -1.18 4.22 -4.37
N PRO A 83 -1.97 3.67 -5.30
CA PRO A 83 -1.46 2.95 -6.47
C PRO A 83 -0.54 3.84 -7.31
N GLY A 84 0.65 3.34 -7.67
CA GLY A 84 1.63 4.06 -8.47
C GLY A 84 2.32 5.24 -7.77
N GLY A 85 2.11 5.44 -6.46
CA GLY A 85 2.75 6.51 -5.72
C GLY A 85 4.27 6.32 -5.60
N GLU A 86 5.02 7.41 -5.75
CA GLU A 86 6.49 7.42 -5.63
C GLU A 86 6.98 7.70 -4.21
N GLY A 87 6.05 8.02 -3.30
CA GLY A 87 6.33 8.43 -1.93
C GLY A 87 6.34 9.95 -1.78
N PRO A 88 6.72 10.46 -0.60
CA PRO A 88 6.72 11.88 -0.30
C PRO A 88 7.87 12.58 -1.05
N GLU A 89 7.56 13.69 -1.73
CA GLU A 89 8.58 14.57 -2.34
C GLU A 89 9.68 14.86 -1.31
N VAL A 90 10.92 14.65 -1.72
CA VAL A 90 12.13 14.86 -0.89
C VAL A 90 12.52 16.33 -0.89
#